data_AF-A0A7S0XWT2-F1
#
_entry.id   AF-A0A7S0XWT2-F1
#
_cell.length_a   1.000
_cell.length_b   1.000
_cell.length_c   1.000
_cell.angle_alpha   90.00
_cell.angle_beta   90.00
_cell.angle_gamma   90.00
#
_symmetry.space_group_name_H-M   'P 1'
#
loop_
_entity.id
_entity.type
_entity.pdbx_description
1 polymer ?
#
loop_
_entity_poly.entity_id
_entity_poly.type
_entity_poly.pdbx_seq_one_letter_code
_entity_poly.pdbx_strand_id
1 'polypeptide(L)'
;MAGGWGGGGVMGEQFHPNKSTTFINKEQLFKVEYLDDASLTGFVAEDVVQLGDYYVSTRFGCVTHSKGHDWAEADGILGMGFPAAALRSVPFPLFWALTDETRVAQEQSNVLKNRIFTLMLSEDRGEIVLGGHDPESVEGAMVTTPVRPSPLADGAEAFMHYMIDVQSLKVGKHELLNFKDSSIAIQAILDSGTSCLVVPDDTFEGGLLASPFQTFQKHFGDFEEPTIYITIEGTTFTIPYEDYMVDDKPCVMKMKNTPRTFLLGDVFFRRMVVVHNLANPMQPLVSVGQRKEGYELARKLQTIGDRAHVPLGKKLVQKPSPATEHAVTGTRPPSGWFGKQRAQRGGGAVAGILPTKVSSPVVAP
;
A
#
# COMPACT_ATOMS: atom_id res chain seq x y z
N MET A 1 42.21 -8.80 12.45
CA MET A 1 41.53 -9.90 13.17
C MET A 1 40.04 -9.60 13.08
N ALA A 2 39.35 -9.92 11.98
CA ALA A 2 39.00 -11.25 11.47
C ALA A 2 38.16 -12.04 12.49
N GLY A 3 36.84 -11.88 12.40
CA GLY A 3 35.83 -12.78 12.96
C GLY A 3 34.81 -13.02 11.86
N GLY A 4 34.95 -14.17 11.19
CA GLY A 4 34.15 -14.55 10.03
C GLY A 4 32.74 -14.95 10.41
N TRP A 5 31.80 -14.66 9.51
CA TRP A 5 30.47 -15.23 9.52
C TRP A 5 30.49 -16.41 8.55
N GLY A 6 30.73 -17.59 9.12
CA GLY A 6 30.60 -18.87 8.44
C GLY A 6 29.23 -19.48 8.74
N GLY A 7 28.38 -19.56 7.72
CA GLY A 7 27.09 -20.21 7.73
C GLY A 7 26.47 -20.03 6.34
N GLY A 8 26.41 -21.10 5.55
CA GLY A 8 26.07 -21.07 4.12
C GLY A 8 24.62 -20.72 3.82
N GLY A 9 24.30 -19.43 3.83
CA GLY A 9 23.22 -18.81 3.06
C GLY A 9 23.84 -17.82 2.07
N VAL A 10 23.19 -17.57 0.94
CA VAL A 10 23.63 -16.54 -0.01
C VAL A 10 23.49 -15.18 0.70
N MET A 11 24.57 -14.67 1.30
CA MET A 11 24.64 -13.28 1.75
C MET A 11 24.41 -12.42 0.51
N GLY A 12 23.38 -11.57 0.53
CA GLY A 12 23.13 -10.66 -0.56
C GLY A 12 24.27 -9.64 -0.74
N GLU A 13 24.32 -9.02 -1.92
CA GLU A 13 25.43 -8.16 -2.30
C GLU A 13 25.21 -6.74 -1.78
N GLN A 14 26.06 -6.31 -0.84
CA GLN A 14 26.05 -4.95 -0.34
C GLN A 14 26.36 -3.94 -1.44
N PHE A 15 25.66 -2.80 -1.45
CA PHE A 15 26.00 -1.69 -2.32
C PHE A 15 27.39 -1.14 -1.97
N HIS A 16 28.27 -1.03 -2.98
CA HIS A 16 29.63 -0.53 -2.83
C HIS A 16 29.79 0.83 -3.53
N PRO A 17 29.74 1.96 -2.81
CA PRO A 17 29.82 3.30 -3.39
C PRO A 17 31.03 3.54 -4.29
N ASN A 18 32.18 2.95 -3.95
CA ASN A 18 33.43 3.10 -4.69
C ASN A 18 33.45 2.36 -6.05
N LYS A 19 32.46 1.50 -6.33
CA LYS A 19 32.28 0.84 -7.63
C LYS A 19 31.36 1.61 -8.58
N SER A 20 30.65 2.63 -8.09
CA SER A 20 29.75 3.46 -8.90
C SER A 20 30.44 4.75 -9.32
N THR A 21 30.39 5.05 -10.62
CA THR A 21 30.89 6.32 -11.19
C THR A 21 29.88 7.45 -11.09
N THR A 22 28.63 7.17 -10.72
CA THR A 22 27.53 8.13 -10.60
C THR A 22 27.11 8.39 -9.15
N PHE A 23 27.75 7.69 -8.20
CA PHE A 23 27.51 7.86 -6.77
C PHE A 23 27.92 9.25 -6.28
N ILE A 24 27.03 9.88 -5.51
CA ILE A 24 27.26 11.13 -4.82
C ILE A 24 26.85 10.96 -3.35
N ASN A 25 27.81 11.08 -2.44
CA ASN A 25 27.52 11.16 -1.01
C ASN A 25 26.91 12.53 -0.68
N LYS A 26 25.70 12.57 -0.11
CA LYS A 26 25.09 13.83 0.36
C LYS A 26 25.38 14.10 1.84
N GLU A 27 25.99 13.16 2.55
CA GLU A 27 26.41 13.24 3.96
C GLU A 27 25.29 13.56 4.98
N GLN A 28 24.05 13.64 4.53
CA GLN A 28 22.88 13.83 5.39
C GLN A 28 22.57 12.51 6.09
N LEU A 29 22.55 12.50 7.42
CA LEU A 29 22.18 11.31 8.19
C LEU A 29 20.67 11.08 8.17
N PHE A 30 20.27 9.81 8.23
CA PHE A 30 18.87 9.41 8.39
C PHE A 30 18.71 8.34 9.48
N LYS A 31 17.49 8.30 10.04
CA LYS A 31 17.01 7.25 10.92
C LYS A 31 15.56 6.94 10.58
N VAL A 32 15.21 5.67 10.48
CA VAL A 32 13.84 5.17 10.32
C VAL A 32 13.56 4.17 11.43
N GLU A 33 12.36 4.23 11.99
CA GLU A 33 11.83 3.30 13.01
C GLU A 33 10.54 2.67 12.48
N TYR A 34 10.39 1.38 12.71
CA TYR A 34 9.24 0.58 12.28
C TYR A 34 8.36 0.20 13.47
N LEU A 35 7.14 -0.29 13.19
CA LEU A 35 6.14 -0.61 14.21
C LEU A 35 6.56 -1.75 15.15
N ASP A 36 7.52 -2.57 14.74
CA ASP A 36 8.07 -3.72 15.46
C ASP A 36 9.34 -3.39 16.25
N ASP A 37 9.63 -2.10 16.49
CA ASP A 37 10.85 -1.59 17.12
C ASP A 37 12.14 -1.83 16.32
N ALA A 38 12.02 -2.31 15.06
CA ALA A 38 13.14 -2.34 14.14
C ALA A 38 13.54 -0.92 13.74
N SER A 39 14.82 -0.72 13.43
CA SER A 39 15.31 0.59 13.02
C SER A 39 16.50 0.50 12.09
N LEU A 40 16.59 1.49 11.20
CA LEU A 40 17.69 1.66 10.25
C LEU A 40 18.32 3.02 10.46
N THR A 41 19.66 3.06 10.48
CA THR A 41 20.42 4.32 10.44
C THR A 41 21.46 4.28 9.35
N GLY A 42 21.80 5.45 8.85
CA GLY A 42 22.73 5.58 7.75
C GLY A 42 22.85 7.00 7.25
N PHE A 43 23.24 7.15 5.99
CA PHE A 43 23.35 8.42 5.31
C PHE A 43 22.61 8.40 3.98
N VAL A 44 22.20 9.57 3.51
CA VAL A 44 21.56 9.76 2.22
C VAL A 44 22.65 9.87 1.16
N ALA A 45 22.51 9.09 0.10
CA ALA A 45 23.30 9.20 -1.12
C ALA A 45 22.40 9.50 -2.31
N GLU A 46 23.00 9.80 -3.45
CA GLU A 46 22.35 9.92 -4.74
C GLU A 46 23.11 9.09 -5.76
N ASP A 47 22.39 8.35 -6.59
CA ASP A 47 22.94 7.53 -7.67
C ASP A 47 21.82 7.25 -8.69
N VAL A 48 22.15 6.61 -9.81
CA VAL A 48 21.15 6.07 -10.74
C VAL A 48 20.57 4.80 -10.15
N VAL A 49 19.28 4.83 -9.82
CA VAL A 49 18.55 3.67 -9.29
C VAL A 49 17.63 3.12 -10.38
N GLN A 50 17.66 1.80 -10.58
CA GLN A 50 16.88 1.10 -11.59
C GLN A 50 15.86 0.13 -10.94
N LEU A 51 14.63 0.14 -11.44
CA LEU A 51 13.58 -0.82 -11.10
C LEU A 51 12.93 -1.32 -12.39
N GLY A 52 13.10 -2.61 -12.70
CA GLY A 52 12.73 -3.16 -14.01
C GLY A 52 13.48 -2.45 -15.13
N ASP A 53 12.76 -2.00 -16.16
CA ASP A 53 13.34 -1.26 -17.29
C ASP A 53 13.53 0.25 -17.01
N TYR A 54 13.00 0.76 -15.90
CA TYR A 54 12.99 2.18 -15.57
C TYR A 54 14.15 2.55 -14.65
N TYR A 55 14.76 3.70 -14.88
CA TYR A 55 15.88 4.20 -14.07
C TYR A 55 15.85 5.72 -13.96
N VAL A 56 16.36 6.25 -12.86
CA VAL A 56 16.47 7.69 -12.63
C VAL A 56 17.59 7.99 -11.63
N SER A 57 18.26 9.13 -11.79
CA SER A 57 19.12 9.67 -10.73
C SER A 57 18.26 10.19 -9.58
N THR A 58 18.36 9.55 -8.41
CA THR A 58 17.57 9.89 -7.23
C THR A 58 18.34 9.62 -5.93
N ARG A 59 17.83 10.16 -4.84
CA ARG A 59 18.36 9.91 -3.50
C ARG A 59 17.85 8.58 -2.95
N PHE A 60 18.69 7.91 -2.16
CA PHE A 60 18.35 6.71 -1.40
C PHE A 60 19.17 6.65 -0.11
N GLY A 61 18.78 5.79 0.83
CA GLY A 61 19.44 5.63 2.12
C GLY A 61 20.48 4.53 2.06
N CYS A 62 21.74 4.85 2.31
CA CYS A 62 22.80 3.88 2.55
C CYS A 62 22.75 3.47 4.03
N VAL A 63 22.16 2.32 4.32
CA VAL A 63 22.08 1.75 5.67
C VAL A 63 23.49 1.35 6.12
N THR A 64 23.89 1.82 7.30
CA THR A 64 25.15 1.41 7.95
C THR A 64 24.92 0.60 9.21
N HIS A 65 23.75 0.76 9.84
CA HIS A 65 23.34 -0.04 10.98
C HIS A 65 21.85 -0.38 10.88
N SER A 66 21.54 -1.61 11.29
CA SER A 66 20.19 -2.13 11.40
C SER A 66 20.01 -2.81 12.75
N LYS A 67 18.82 -2.65 13.34
CA LYS A 67 18.39 -3.36 14.54
C LYS A 67 17.05 -4.00 14.25
N GLY A 68 16.87 -5.26 14.63
CA GLY A 68 15.58 -5.94 14.61
C GLY A 68 15.15 -6.50 13.25
N HIS A 69 15.79 -6.10 12.15
CA HIS A 69 15.57 -6.72 10.84
C HIS A 69 16.48 -7.92 10.62
N ASP A 70 15.87 -9.01 10.14
CA ASP A 70 16.58 -10.11 9.52
C ASP A 70 16.81 -9.78 8.04
N TRP A 71 18.07 -9.86 7.61
CA TRP A 71 18.50 -9.61 6.23
C TRP A 71 18.85 -10.92 5.51
N ALA A 72 18.44 -12.08 6.03
CA ALA A 72 18.79 -13.37 5.47
C ALA A 72 18.43 -13.52 3.98
N GLU A 73 17.39 -12.83 3.51
CA GLU A 73 16.86 -12.96 2.14
C GLU A 73 16.73 -11.62 1.38
N ALA A 74 17.12 -10.50 1.99
CA ALA A 74 17.02 -9.18 1.38
C ALA A 74 18.21 -8.27 1.75
N ASP A 75 18.62 -7.42 0.82
CA ASP A 75 19.73 -6.47 1.00
C ASP A 75 19.30 -5.06 1.43
N GLY A 76 18.00 -4.77 1.33
CA GLY A 76 17.46 -3.43 1.53
C GLY A 76 15.93 -3.40 1.49
N ILE A 77 15.37 -2.20 1.66
CA ILE A 77 13.93 -1.97 1.65
C ILE A 77 13.57 -0.98 0.54
N LEU A 78 12.64 -1.36 -0.32
CA LEU A 78 12.04 -0.48 -1.31
C LEU A 78 10.71 0.07 -0.80
N GLY A 79 10.74 1.31 -0.30
CA GLY A 79 9.52 2.02 0.10
C GLY A 79 8.68 2.44 -1.11
N MET A 80 7.49 1.87 -1.22
CA MET A 80 6.51 2.21 -2.28
C MET A 80 5.47 3.23 -1.83
N GLY A 81 5.63 3.87 -0.66
CA GLY A 81 4.66 4.80 -0.08
C GLY A 81 4.62 6.21 -0.71
N PHE A 82 3.81 7.09 -0.13
CA PHE A 82 3.67 8.49 -0.55
C PHE A 82 4.85 9.37 -0.09
N PRO A 83 5.17 10.48 -0.80
CA PRO A 83 6.24 11.38 -0.40
C PRO A 83 6.01 12.04 0.96
N ALA A 84 4.76 12.30 1.34
CA ALA A 84 4.45 12.90 2.64
C ALA A 84 4.80 11.96 3.81
N ALA A 85 4.81 10.64 3.59
CA ALA A 85 5.24 9.67 4.59
C ALA A 85 6.76 9.56 4.74
N ALA A 86 7.54 10.10 3.79
CA ALA A 86 8.95 10.24 4.01
C ALA A 86 9.19 11.29 5.09
N LEU A 87 9.84 10.89 6.19
CA LEU A 87 10.35 11.84 7.19
C LEU A 87 11.25 12.86 6.47
N ARG A 88 11.41 14.08 7.03
CA ARG A 88 12.28 15.13 6.44
C ARG A 88 13.70 14.66 6.12
N SER A 89 14.18 13.61 6.79
CA SER A 89 15.50 12.99 6.61
C SER A 89 15.53 11.79 5.65
N VAL A 90 14.38 11.31 5.19
CA VAL A 90 14.26 10.13 4.32
C VAL A 90 14.24 10.58 2.86
N PRO A 91 14.95 9.87 1.95
CA PRO A 91 14.93 10.16 0.53
C PRO A 91 13.53 10.17 -0.08
N PHE A 92 13.37 10.94 -1.16
CA PHE A 92 12.13 10.94 -1.95
C PHE A 92 11.86 9.53 -2.52
N PRO A 93 10.64 8.99 -2.43
CA PRO A 93 10.37 7.59 -2.81
C PRO A 93 10.73 7.30 -4.27
N LEU A 94 11.40 6.16 -4.50
CA LEU A 94 11.90 5.77 -5.83
C LEU A 94 10.79 5.74 -6.89
N PHE A 95 9.64 5.15 -6.57
CA PHE A 95 8.56 5.02 -7.55
C PHE A 95 8.03 6.39 -8.02
N TRP A 96 8.03 7.39 -7.14
CA TRP A 96 7.64 8.76 -7.50
C TRP A 96 8.70 9.42 -8.39
N ALA A 97 9.99 9.18 -8.14
CA ALA A 97 11.07 9.66 -9.01
C ALA A 97 11.03 8.98 -10.39
N LEU A 98 10.77 7.67 -10.44
CA LEU A 98 10.66 6.87 -11.67
C LEU A 98 9.43 7.22 -12.51
N THR A 99 8.52 8.05 -11.98
CA THR A 99 7.27 8.44 -12.63
C THR A 99 7.11 9.96 -12.68
N ASP A 100 8.20 10.70 -12.49
CA ASP A 100 8.25 12.15 -12.65
C ASP A 100 8.57 12.48 -14.11
N GLU A 101 7.55 12.90 -14.88
CA GLU A 101 7.72 13.23 -16.29
C GLU A 101 8.67 14.41 -16.54
N THR A 102 8.91 15.27 -15.53
CA THR A 102 9.90 16.35 -15.66
C THR A 102 11.33 15.81 -15.76
N ARG A 103 11.56 14.55 -15.36
CA ARG A 103 12.85 13.88 -15.43
C ARG A 103 13.17 13.32 -16.81
N VAL A 104 12.19 13.15 -17.71
CA VAL A 104 12.35 12.53 -19.05
C VAL A 104 13.52 13.12 -19.86
N ALA A 105 13.80 14.41 -19.69
CA ALA A 105 14.86 15.10 -20.43
C ALA A 105 16.27 14.84 -19.87
N GLN A 106 16.41 14.23 -18.68
CA GLN A 106 17.69 13.96 -18.03
C GLN A 106 18.37 12.77 -18.72
N GLU A 107 19.67 12.88 -18.99
CA GLU A 107 20.45 11.87 -19.74
C GLU A 107 20.50 10.49 -19.07
N GLN A 108 20.23 10.45 -17.76
CA GLN A 108 20.25 9.25 -16.92
C GLN A 108 18.84 8.88 -16.43
N SER A 109 17.85 9.01 -17.31
CA SER A 109 16.47 8.67 -16.97
C SER A 109 15.77 7.85 -18.06
N ASN A 110 14.99 6.87 -17.62
CA ASN A 110 13.94 6.21 -18.36
C ASN A 110 12.77 6.06 -17.39
N VAL A 111 11.78 6.95 -17.50
CA VAL A 111 10.67 7.04 -16.54
C VAL A 111 9.39 6.44 -17.10
N LEU A 112 8.56 5.93 -16.19
CA LEU A 112 7.24 5.38 -16.43
C LEU A 112 6.20 6.51 -16.41
N LYS A 113 5.42 6.68 -17.49
CA LYS A 113 4.36 7.71 -17.54
C LYS A 113 3.22 7.48 -16.55
N ASN A 114 2.72 6.25 -16.52
CA ASN A 114 1.60 5.91 -15.67
C ASN A 114 2.12 5.58 -14.28
N ARG A 115 1.95 6.48 -13.31
CA ARG A 115 2.26 6.21 -11.90
C ARG A 115 1.25 5.24 -11.32
N ILE A 116 1.31 3.99 -11.77
CA ILE A 116 0.46 2.89 -11.37
C ILE A 116 1.38 1.70 -11.10
N PHE A 117 1.17 1.00 -9.99
CA PHE A 117 1.82 -0.28 -9.77
C PHE A 117 0.85 -1.28 -9.17
N THR A 118 1.06 -2.55 -9.45
CA THR A 118 0.30 -3.66 -8.88
C THR A 118 1.24 -4.52 -8.05
N LEU A 119 0.78 -4.93 -6.88
CA LEU A 119 1.50 -5.88 -6.04
C LEU A 119 0.66 -7.15 -5.89
N MET A 120 1.31 -8.30 -6.10
CA MET A 120 0.76 -9.62 -5.85
C MET A 120 1.82 -10.45 -5.13
N LEU A 121 1.42 -11.20 -4.10
CA LEU A 121 2.32 -12.07 -3.35
C LEU A 121 1.87 -13.53 -3.45
N SER A 122 2.77 -14.47 -3.24
CA SER A 122 2.48 -15.89 -2.95
C SER A 122 3.16 -16.26 -1.63
N GLU A 123 3.16 -17.54 -1.29
CA GLU A 123 3.92 -18.04 -0.15
C GLU A 123 5.42 -17.80 -0.29
N ASP A 124 5.95 -17.89 -1.51
CA ASP A 124 7.39 -17.95 -1.81
C ASP A 124 7.88 -16.86 -2.77
N ARG A 125 7.00 -16.01 -3.31
CA ARG A 125 7.32 -15.01 -4.35
C ARG A 125 6.49 -13.74 -4.21
N GLY A 126 6.96 -12.69 -4.88
CA GLY A 126 6.21 -11.47 -5.11
C GLY A 126 6.37 -11.00 -6.56
N GLU A 127 5.34 -10.36 -7.09
CA GLU A 127 5.34 -9.72 -8.41
C GLU A 127 4.91 -8.26 -8.26
N ILE A 128 5.73 -7.37 -8.82
CA ILE A 128 5.39 -5.95 -8.99
C ILE A 128 5.21 -5.68 -10.48
N VAL A 129 4.00 -5.31 -10.88
CA VAL A 129 3.71 -4.86 -12.25
C VAL A 129 3.76 -3.34 -12.28
N LEU A 130 4.59 -2.77 -13.15
CA LEU A 130 4.75 -1.32 -13.27
C LEU A 130 3.93 -0.78 -14.46
N GLY A 131 3.05 0.17 -14.20
CA GLY A 131 2.25 0.89 -15.19
C GLY A 131 0.78 0.45 -15.30
N GLY A 132 0.39 -0.62 -14.61
CA GLY A 132 -0.95 -1.18 -14.60
C GLY A 132 -0.96 -2.57 -13.97
N HIS A 133 -1.80 -3.47 -14.48
CA HIS A 133 -1.91 -4.87 -14.04
C HIS A 133 -2.00 -5.81 -15.24
N ASP A 134 -1.76 -7.10 -15.01
CA ASP A 134 -2.07 -8.16 -15.97
C ASP A 134 -3.55 -8.53 -15.87
N PRO A 135 -4.37 -8.37 -16.92
CA PRO A 135 -5.78 -8.74 -16.89
C PRO A 135 -6.03 -10.22 -16.56
N GLU A 136 -5.10 -11.11 -16.89
CA GLU A 136 -5.22 -12.54 -16.59
C GLU A 136 -4.99 -12.85 -15.09
N SER A 137 -4.50 -11.88 -14.31
CA SER A 137 -4.27 -12.05 -12.86
C SER A 137 -5.55 -11.97 -12.03
N VAL A 138 -6.63 -11.38 -12.56
CA VAL A 138 -7.86 -11.10 -11.82
C VAL A 138 -8.98 -12.05 -12.24
N GLU A 139 -9.73 -12.55 -11.26
CA GLU A 139 -11.01 -13.19 -11.50
C GLU A 139 -12.15 -12.16 -11.37
N GLY A 140 -13.00 -12.09 -12.41
CA GLY A 140 -14.17 -11.22 -12.40
C GLY A 140 -13.80 -9.74 -12.44
N ALA A 141 -14.64 -8.91 -11.79
CA ALA A 141 -14.47 -7.47 -11.77
C ALA A 141 -13.68 -7.01 -10.55
N MET A 142 -12.82 -6.01 -10.73
CA MET A 142 -12.20 -5.29 -9.63
C MET A 142 -13.15 -4.23 -9.06
N VAL A 143 -13.01 -3.92 -7.78
CA VAL A 143 -13.58 -2.71 -7.18
C VAL A 143 -12.52 -1.64 -7.03
N THR A 144 -12.91 -0.38 -7.19
CA THR A 144 -12.01 0.77 -7.01
C THR A 144 -12.50 1.64 -5.87
N THR A 145 -11.59 1.98 -4.96
CA THR A 145 -11.86 2.81 -3.78
C THR A 145 -10.84 3.96 -3.70
N PRO A 146 -11.24 5.16 -3.22
CA PRO A 146 -10.29 6.25 -3.00
C PRO A 146 -9.36 5.94 -1.84
N VAL A 147 -8.09 6.32 -1.98
CA VAL A 147 -7.18 6.35 -0.83
C VAL A 147 -7.60 7.50 0.09
N ARG A 148 -7.64 7.25 1.39
CA ARG A 148 -7.99 8.23 2.41
C ARG A 148 -6.74 8.96 2.90
N PRO A 149 -6.76 10.31 3.00
CA PRO A 149 -5.65 11.03 3.60
C PRO A 149 -5.65 10.83 5.12
N SER A 150 -4.49 11.05 5.73
CA SER A 150 -4.32 11.06 7.18
C SER A 150 -4.22 12.51 7.68
N PRO A 151 -4.81 12.83 8.85
CA PRO A 151 -4.63 14.13 9.46
C PRO A 151 -3.18 14.28 9.95
N LEU A 152 -2.61 15.46 9.72
CA LEU A 152 -1.30 15.87 10.22
C LEU A 152 -1.45 16.67 11.52
N ALA A 153 -0.35 16.81 12.27
CA ALA A 153 -0.35 17.52 13.56
C ALA A 153 -0.76 19.00 13.46
N ASP A 154 -0.60 19.62 12.29
CA ASP A 154 -0.99 21.00 12.00
C ASP A 154 -2.44 21.14 11.49
N GLY A 155 -3.20 20.04 11.44
CA GLY A 155 -4.57 20.00 10.96
C GLY A 155 -4.71 19.92 9.44
N ALA A 156 -3.60 19.89 8.69
CA ALA A 156 -3.63 19.59 7.27
C ALA A 156 -3.89 18.09 7.03
N GLU A 157 -4.28 17.73 5.82
CA GLU A 157 -4.44 16.34 5.40
C GLU A 157 -3.39 15.99 4.34
N ALA A 158 -2.79 14.81 4.47
CA ALA A 158 -1.86 14.29 3.47
C ALA A 158 -2.01 12.78 3.31
N PHE A 159 -1.77 12.30 2.10
CA PHE A 159 -1.65 10.86 1.88
C PHE A 159 -0.35 10.36 2.47
N MET A 160 -0.44 9.65 3.59
CA MET A 160 0.69 9.03 4.28
C MET A 160 0.75 7.53 3.97
N HIS A 161 -0.41 6.88 3.91
CA HIS A 161 -0.53 5.44 3.74
C HIS A 161 -1.55 5.11 2.65
N TYR A 162 -1.48 3.88 2.11
CA TYR A 162 -2.53 3.35 1.23
C TYR A 162 -3.74 2.91 2.05
N MET A 163 -4.42 3.91 2.60
CA MET A 163 -5.54 3.74 3.52
C MET A 163 -6.86 3.66 2.75
N ILE A 164 -7.64 2.60 2.95
CA ILE A 164 -8.93 2.36 2.29
C ILE A 164 -10.02 2.06 3.32
N ASP A 165 -11.28 2.20 2.92
CA ASP A 165 -12.41 1.89 3.80
C ASP A 165 -12.82 0.42 3.69
N VAL A 166 -12.83 -0.29 4.81
CA VAL A 166 -13.27 -1.67 4.95
C VAL A 166 -14.60 -1.70 5.72
N GLN A 167 -15.65 -2.25 5.09
CA GLN A 167 -17.00 -2.27 5.66
C GLN A 167 -17.27 -3.49 6.54
N SER A 168 -16.56 -4.61 6.35
CA SER A 168 -16.78 -5.85 7.11
C SER A 168 -15.52 -6.71 7.11
N LEU A 169 -15.29 -7.39 8.22
CA LEU A 169 -14.24 -8.39 8.40
C LEU A 169 -14.84 -9.57 9.18
N LYS A 170 -14.93 -10.74 8.55
CA LYS A 170 -15.48 -11.95 9.19
C LYS A 170 -14.46 -13.06 9.27
N VAL A 171 -14.57 -13.88 10.32
CA VAL A 171 -13.93 -15.19 10.40
C VAL A 171 -15.02 -16.26 10.47
N GLY A 172 -15.09 -17.12 9.45
CA GLY A 172 -16.24 -18.00 9.24
C GLY A 172 -17.54 -17.19 9.18
N LYS A 173 -18.43 -17.40 10.16
CA LYS A 173 -19.71 -16.65 10.27
C LYS A 173 -19.67 -15.45 11.22
N HIS A 174 -18.56 -15.19 11.91
CA HIS A 174 -18.49 -14.17 12.96
C HIS A 174 -17.97 -12.84 12.41
N GLU A 175 -18.80 -11.80 12.53
CA GLU A 175 -18.41 -10.42 12.22
C GLU A 175 -17.50 -9.86 13.31
N LEU A 176 -16.30 -9.44 12.90
CA LEU A 176 -15.31 -8.81 13.78
C LEU A 176 -15.52 -7.29 13.83
N LEU A 177 -15.99 -6.68 12.74
CA LEU A 177 -16.32 -5.25 12.69
C LEU A 177 -17.82 -5.04 12.95
N ASN A 178 -18.26 -5.42 14.14
CA ASN A 178 -19.67 -5.29 14.52
C ASN A 178 -19.99 -3.85 14.92
N PHE A 179 -20.25 -3.00 13.92
CA PHE A 179 -20.58 -1.60 14.09
C PHE A 179 -21.97 -1.40 14.70
N LYS A 180 -22.09 -0.41 15.59
CA LYS A 180 -23.42 0.08 16.04
C LYS A 180 -24.18 0.77 14.92
N ASP A 181 -23.46 1.47 14.05
CA ASP A 181 -23.98 2.08 12.83
C ASP A 181 -23.35 1.39 11.62
N SER A 182 -24.15 0.58 10.93
CA SER A 182 -23.72 -0.19 9.75
C SER A 182 -23.36 0.67 8.54
N SER A 183 -23.53 1.99 8.59
CA SER A 183 -23.08 2.90 7.52
C SER A 183 -21.60 3.30 7.64
N ILE A 184 -20.94 2.91 8.73
CA ILE A 184 -19.54 3.23 9.02
C ILE A 184 -18.63 2.13 8.45
N ALA A 185 -17.43 2.55 8.01
CA ALA A 185 -16.33 1.67 7.68
C ALA A 185 -15.12 2.00 8.57
N ILE A 186 -14.21 1.04 8.73
CA ILE A 186 -12.90 1.28 9.34
C ILE A 186 -11.87 1.56 8.26
N GLN A 187 -10.93 2.45 8.55
CA GLN A 187 -9.75 2.66 7.73
C GLN A 187 -8.73 1.53 7.93
N ALA A 188 -8.37 0.88 6.83
CA ALA A 188 -7.34 -0.15 6.77
C ALA A 188 -6.17 0.32 5.89
N ILE A 189 -4.94 0.07 6.32
CA ILE A 189 -3.75 0.32 5.50
C ILE A 189 -3.38 -0.96 4.76
N LEU A 190 -3.20 -0.85 3.45
CA LEU A 190 -2.56 -1.88 2.61
C LEU A 190 -1.04 -1.80 2.82
N ASP A 191 -0.47 -2.78 3.50
CA ASP A 191 0.92 -2.74 3.95
C ASP A 191 1.64 -4.07 3.73
N SER A 192 2.35 -4.19 2.61
CA SER A 192 3.20 -5.35 2.32
C SER A 192 4.49 -5.40 3.15
N GLY A 193 4.72 -4.42 4.04
CA GLY A 193 5.77 -4.50 5.05
C GLY A 193 5.32 -5.27 6.30
N THR A 194 4.05 -5.66 6.39
CA THR A 194 3.46 -6.38 7.51
C THR A 194 3.02 -7.77 7.05
N SER A 195 3.50 -8.84 7.69
CA SER A 195 3.19 -10.21 7.24
C SER A 195 1.73 -10.62 7.48
N CYS A 196 1.21 -10.35 8.69
CA CYS A 196 -0.11 -10.81 9.12
C CYS A 196 -1.20 -9.75 8.94
N LEU A 197 -2.47 -10.16 9.05
CA LEU A 197 -3.52 -9.18 9.32
C LEU A 197 -3.31 -8.60 10.71
N VAL A 198 -3.31 -7.27 10.86
CA VAL A 198 -3.21 -6.63 12.17
C VAL A 198 -4.55 -6.00 12.53
N VAL A 199 -5.22 -6.62 13.49
CA VAL A 199 -6.58 -6.33 13.89
C VAL A 199 -6.61 -5.42 15.12
N PRO A 200 -7.45 -4.36 15.13
CA PRO A 200 -7.65 -3.52 16.30
C PRO A 200 -8.18 -4.30 17.51
N ASP A 201 -7.66 -3.97 18.70
CA ASP A 201 -8.18 -4.44 19.99
C ASP A 201 -8.80 -3.28 20.77
N ASP A 202 -9.80 -2.64 20.17
CA ASP A 202 -10.51 -1.48 20.70
C ASP A 202 -11.97 -1.49 20.19
N THR A 203 -12.83 -0.68 20.80
CA THR A 203 -14.23 -0.46 20.40
C THR A 203 -14.47 0.87 19.68
N PHE A 204 -13.43 1.68 19.46
CA PHE A 204 -13.49 2.99 18.82
C PHE A 204 -14.47 3.92 19.53
N GLU A 205 -14.25 4.16 20.82
CA GLU A 205 -15.14 4.95 21.69
C GLU A 205 -16.58 4.42 21.68
N GLY A 206 -16.72 3.09 21.52
CA GLY A 206 -18.01 2.41 21.46
C GLY A 206 -18.70 2.48 20.10
N GLY A 207 -18.01 2.83 19.01
CA GLY A 207 -18.51 2.65 17.64
C GLY A 207 -18.69 1.18 17.24
N LEU A 208 -17.90 0.28 17.84
CA LEU A 208 -18.04 -1.17 17.75
C LEU A 208 -18.70 -1.75 19.01
N LEU A 209 -19.46 -2.83 18.84
CA LEU A 209 -20.09 -3.56 19.94
C LEU A 209 -19.09 -4.38 20.77
N ALA A 210 -17.96 -4.78 20.18
CA ALA A 210 -16.90 -5.54 20.82
C ALA A 210 -15.56 -5.27 20.13
N SER A 211 -14.45 -5.61 20.81
CA SER A 211 -13.12 -5.58 20.20
C SER A 211 -13.03 -6.60 19.05
N PRO A 212 -12.59 -6.19 17.84
CA PRO A 212 -12.41 -7.11 16.73
C PRO A 212 -11.40 -8.23 17.03
N PHE A 213 -10.26 -7.92 17.64
CA PHE A 213 -9.24 -8.92 17.97
C PHE A 213 -9.71 -9.92 19.03
N GLN A 214 -10.40 -9.45 20.09
CA GLN A 214 -10.96 -10.36 21.11
C GLN A 214 -12.08 -11.23 20.54
N THR A 215 -12.90 -10.68 19.64
CA THR A 215 -13.94 -11.44 18.93
C THR A 215 -13.30 -12.53 18.06
N PHE A 216 -12.21 -12.22 17.35
CA PHE A 216 -11.44 -13.21 16.60
C PHE A 216 -10.92 -14.32 17.52
N GLN A 217 -10.22 -13.98 18.61
CA GLN A 217 -9.66 -14.97 19.55
C GLN A 217 -10.74 -15.89 20.13
N LYS A 218 -11.93 -15.36 20.40
CA LYS A 218 -13.04 -16.13 20.95
C LYS A 218 -13.64 -17.12 19.95
N HIS A 219 -13.73 -16.73 18.68
CA HIS A 219 -14.53 -17.44 17.68
C HIS A 219 -13.71 -18.20 16.63
N PHE A 220 -12.38 -18.03 16.60
CA PHE A 220 -11.52 -18.71 15.64
C PHE A 220 -11.66 -20.24 15.71
N GLY A 221 -11.76 -20.80 16.92
CA GLY A 221 -11.92 -22.24 17.13
C GLY A 221 -13.34 -22.78 16.93
N ASP A 222 -14.31 -21.96 16.54
CA ASP A 222 -15.70 -22.41 16.29
C ASP A 222 -15.82 -23.19 14.94
N PHE A 223 -14.76 -23.18 14.12
CA PHE A 223 -14.67 -23.84 12.82
C PHE A 223 -13.31 -24.52 12.68
N GLU A 224 -13.24 -25.64 11.95
CA GLU A 224 -11.98 -26.34 11.69
C GLU A 224 -11.06 -25.52 10.77
N GLU A 225 -11.59 -25.02 9.64
CA GLU A 225 -10.83 -24.27 8.64
C GLU A 225 -11.58 -22.98 8.24
N PRO A 226 -11.75 -22.00 9.15
CA PRO A 226 -12.54 -20.81 8.86
C PRO A 226 -11.92 -19.97 7.73
N THR A 227 -12.72 -19.57 6.75
CA THR A 227 -12.34 -18.53 5.77
C THR A 227 -12.43 -17.14 6.41
N ILE A 228 -11.49 -16.26 6.08
CA ILE A 228 -11.62 -14.82 6.38
C ILE A 228 -12.29 -14.11 5.20
N TYR A 229 -13.29 -13.28 5.49
CA TYR A 229 -14.01 -12.49 4.50
C TYR A 229 -13.77 -11.01 4.77
N ILE A 230 -13.43 -10.23 3.74
CA ILE A 230 -13.24 -8.78 3.83
C ILE A 230 -14.13 -8.10 2.80
N THR A 231 -14.94 -7.13 3.22
CA THR A 231 -15.79 -6.36 2.30
C THR A 231 -15.21 -4.97 2.05
N ILE A 232 -15.01 -4.64 0.77
CA ILE A 232 -14.52 -3.36 0.25
C ILE A 232 -15.45 -2.93 -0.87
N GLU A 233 -15.99 -1.70 -0.82
CA GLU A 233 -16.93 -1.15 -1.81
C GLU A 233 -18.12 -2.10 -2.08
N GLY A 234 -18.59 -2.78 -1.04
CA GLY A 234 -19.71 -3.73 -1.13
C GLY A 234 -19.37 -5.08 -1.76
N THR A 235 -18.13 -5.30 -2.21
CA THR A 235 -17.66 -6.60 -2.71
C THR A 235 -16.91 -7.35 -1.62
N THR A 236 -17.26 -8.61 -1.41
CA THR A 236 -16.63 -9.47 -0.42
C THR A 236 -15.53 -10.31 -1.08
N PHE A 237 -14.32 -10.16 -0.56
CA PHE A 237 -13.13 -10.91 -0.92
C PHE A 237 -12.86 -11.99 0.13
N THR A 238 -12.20 -13.07 -0.29
CA THR A 238 -11.95 -14.24 0.57
C THR A 238 -10.48 -14.55 0.73
N ILE A 239 -10.09 -14.91 1.95
CA ILE A 239 -8.80 -15.50 2.29
C ILE A 239 -9.06 -16.88 2.92
N PRO A 240 -8.89 -17.96 2.14
CA PRO A 240 -8.93 -19.34 2.64
C PRO A 240 -8.03 -19.60 3.85
N TYR A 241 -8.39 -20.59 4.66
CA TYR A 241 -7.68 -20.95 5.90
C TYR A 241 -6.18 -21.12 5.69
N GLU A 242 -5.79 -21.96 4.73
CA GLU A 242 -4.40 -22.25 4.37
C GLU A 242 -3.53 -21.03 4.06
N ASP A 243 -4.09 -19.92 3.55
CA ASP A 243 -3.28 -18.77 3.12
C ASP A 243 -2.82 -17.86 4.25
N TYR A 244 -3.58 -17.86 5.35
CA TYR A 244 -3.28 -17.05 6.52
C TYR A 244 -2.76 -17.88 7.70
N MET A 245 -2.60 -19.19 7.55
CA MET A 245 -1.97 -20.04 8.55
C MET A 245 -0.45 -20.07 8.34
N VAL A 246 0.31 -19.81 9.39
CA VAL A 246 1.78 -19.83 9.40
C VAL A 246 2.23 -20.57 10.66
N ASP A 247 3.04 -21.63 10.50
CA ASP A 247 3.49 -22.51 11.58
C ASP A 247 2.35 -22.97 12.51
N ASP A 248 1.28 -23.49 11.91
CA ASP A 248 0.05 -23.96 12.58
C ASP A 248 -0.67 -22.89 13.44
N LYS A 249 -0.42 -21.60 13.17
CA LYS A 249 -1.08 -20.48 13.85
C LYS A 249 -1.71 -19.51 12.85
N PRO A 250 -2.85 -18.91 13.20
CA PRO A 250 -3.40 -17.84 12.37
C PRO A 250 -2.46 -16.63 12.39
N CYS A 251 -2.06 -16.18 11.21
CA CYS A 251 -1.33 -14.94 10.98
C CYS A 251 -2.30 -13.75 11.08
N VAL A 252 -2.82 -13.56 12.30
CA VAL A 252 -3.71 -12.48 12.70
C VAL A 252 -3.19 -11.95 14.04
N MET A 253 -2.74 -10.70 14.06
CA MET A 253 -2.07 -10.08 15.20
C MET A 253 -2.91 -8.95 15.80
N LYS A 254 -2.67 -8.65 17.07
CA LYS A 254 -3.25 -7.51 17.76
C LYS A 254 -2.51 -6.22 17.41
N MET A 255 -3.25 -5.15 17.12
CA MET A 255 -2.72 -3.79 17.03
C MET A 255 -2.24 -3.29 18.40
N LYS A 256 -0.98 -2.82 18.49
CA LYS A 256 -0.37 -2.41 19.77
C LYS A 256 -0.47 -0.90 20.04
N ASN A 257 -0.19 -0.06 19.05
CA ASN A 257 0.17 1.36 19.29
C ASN A 257 -0.73 2.38 18.58
N THR A 258 -1.64 1.95 17.70
CA THR A 258 -2.52 2.85 16.94
C THR A 258 -3.98 2.40 17.06
N PRO A 259 -4.74 2.92 18.04
CA PRO A 259 -6.16 2.62 18.12
C PRO A 259 -6.84 3.20 16.87
N ARG A 260 -7.67 2.40 16.19
CA ARG A 260 -8.48 2.74 14.98
C ARG A 260 -7.89 2.48 13.60
N THR A 261 -6.75 1.80 13.48
CA THR A 261 -6.25 1.36 12.16
C THR A 261 -6.02 -0.14 12.12
N PHE A 262 -6.46 -0.76 11.04
CA PHE A 262 -6.21 -2.17 10.71
C PHE A 262 -5.12 -2.26 9.62
N LEU A 263 -4.26 -3.28 9.63
CA LEU A 263 -3.28 -3.51 8.54
C LEU A 263 -3.65 -4.75 7.72
N LEU A 264 -3.82 -4.56 6.42
CA LEU A 264 -3.95 -5.61 5.40
C LEU A 264 -2.52 -5.98 4.95
N GLY A 265 -1.96 -7.00 5.61
CA GLY A 265 -0.60 -7.50 5.37
C GLY A 265 -0.49 -8.49 4.21
N ASP A 266 0.64 -9.18 4.13
CA ASP A 266 0.98 -10.13 3.06
C ASP A 266 -0.12 -11.17 2.80
N VAL A 267 -0.72 -11.70 3.86
CA VAL A 267 -1.82 -12.68 3.76
C VAL A 267 -3.01 -12.17 2.94
N PHE A 268 -3.25 -10.85 2.90
CA PHE A 268 -4.23 -10.25 1.99
C PHE A 268 -3.70 -10.22 0.55
N PHE A 269 -2.48 -9.70 0.34
CA PHE A 269 -1.86 -9.63 -0.99
C PHE A 269 -1.61 -11.01 -1.63
N ARG A 270 -1.58 -12.09 -0.85
CA ARG A 270 -1.51 -13.47 -1.34
C ARG A 270 -2.71 -13.88 -2.18
N ARG A 271 -3.89 -13.29 -1.95
CA ARG A 271 -5.12 -13.66 -2.66
C ARG A 271 -5.74 -12.52 -3.47
N MET A 272 -5.14 -11.34 -3.43
CA MET A 272 -5.64 -10.16 -4.11
C MET A 272 -4.67 -9.64 -5.16
N VAL A 273 -5.24 -9.07 -6.21
CA VAL A 273 -4.53 -8.17 -7.13
C VAL A 273 -4.80 -6.75 -6.66
N VAL A 274 -3.77 -6.08 -6.15
CA VAL A 274 -3.89 -4.74 -5.56
C VAL A 274 -3.20 -3.71 -6.45
N VAL A 275 -4.00 -2.93 -7.18
CA VAL A 275 -3.54 -1.93 -8.15
C VAL A 275 -3.57 -0.55 -7.50
N HIS A 276 -2.40 0.04 -7.30
CA HIS A 276 -2.22 1.38 -6.76
C HIS A 276 -2.15 2.37 -7.91
N ASN A 277 -3.21 3.15 -8.13
CA ASN A 277 -3.28 4.16 -9.18
C ASN A 277 -3.03 5.55 -8.61
N LEU A 278 -1.82 6.07 -8.85
CA LEU A 278 -1.33 7.36 -8.35
C LEU A 278 -1.09 8.34 -9.52
N ALA A 279 -1.71 8.09 -10.68
CA ALA A 279 -1.60 8.94 -11.85
C ALA A 279 -2.10 10.37 -11.56
N ASN A 280 -3.12 10.49 -10.70
CA ASN A 280 -3.54 11.74 -10.09
C ASN A 280 -3.14 11.77 -8.60
N PRO A 281 -2.02 12.43 -8.21
CA PRO A 281 -1.58 12.53 -6.82
C PRO A 281 -2.59 13.17 -5.86
N MET A 282 -3.53 13.97 -6.38
CA MET A 282 -4.57 14.62 -5.58
C MET A 282 -5.80 13.72 -5.35
N GLN A 283 -5.95 12.67 -6.15
CA GLN A 283 -7.04 11.70 -6.06
C GLN A 283 -6.49 10.28 -6.29
N PRO A 284 -5.59 9.79 -5.43
CA PRO A 284 -5.07 8.44 -5.54
C PRO A 284 -6.19 7.41 -5.32
N LEU A 285 -6.16 6.36 -6.13
CA LEU A 285 -7.14 5.28 -6.12
C LEU A 285 -6.42 3.94 -5.90
N VAL A 286 -7.09 3.01 -5.23
CA VAL A 286 -6.70 1.61 -5.21
C VAL A 286 -7.80 0.78 -5.86
N SER A 287 -7.43 -0.15 -6.72
CA SER A 287 -8.35 -1.19 -7.20
C SER A 287 -7.96 -2.55 -6.62
N VAL A 288 -8.95 -3.29 -6.14
CA VAL A 288 -8.78 -4.62 -5.54
C VAL A 288 -9.59 -5.62 -6.37
N GLY A 289 -8.95 -6.70 -6.79
CA GLY A 289 -9.57 -7.84 -7.46
C GLY A 289 -9.19 -9.13 -6.76
N GLN A 290 -10.08 -10.13 -6.81
CA GLN A 290 -9.74 -11.48 -6.38
C GLN A 290 -8.71 -12.04 -7.38
N ARG A 291 -7.59 -12.57 -6.90
CA ARG A 291 -6.60 -13.19 -7.79
C ARG A 291 -7.18 -14.45 -8.40
N LYS A 292 -7.06 -14.58 -9.73
CA LYS A 292 -7.47 -15.76 -10.49
C LYS A 292 -6.71 -16.99 -10.00
N GLU A 293 -7.46 -18.06 -9.72
CA GLU A 293 -6.86 -19.34 -9.35
C GLU A 293 -5.93 -19.84 -10.46
N GLY A 294 -4.73 -20.29 -10.07
CA GLY A 294 -3.72 -20.77 -11.01
C GLY A 294 -2.94 -19.68 -11.76
N TYR A 295 -3.18 -18.38 -11.52
CA TYR A 295 -2.29 -17.35 -12.03
C TYR A 295 -0.90 -17.51 -11.39
N GLU A 296 0.10 -17.77 -12.23
CA GLU A 296 1.48 -17.94 -11.79
C GLU A 296 2.21 -16.59 -11.83
N LEU A 297 2.72 -16.15 -10.67
CA LEU A 297 3.59 -14.97 -10.62
C LEU A 297 4.83 -15.17 -11.50
N ALA A 298 5.33 -14.10 -12.11
CA ALA A 298 6.48 -14.17 -13.02
C ALA A 298 7.66 -14.92 -12.41
N ARG A 299 8.02 -16.05 -13.05
CA ARG A 299 9.16 -16.88 -12.64
C ARG A 299 10.51 -16.32 -13.07
N LYS A 300 10.51 -15.43 -14.08
CA LYS A 300 11.73 -14.85 -14.62
C LYS A 300 12.13 -13.63 -13.79
N LEU A 301 12.95 -13.86 -12.78
CA LEU A 301 13.83 -12.82 -12.27
C LEU A 301 14.68 -12.36 -13.45
N GLN A 302 14.33 -11.24 -14.07
CA GLN A 302 15.32 -10.53 -14.84
C GLN A 302 16.28 -9.97 -13.82
N THR A 303 17.35 -10.72 -13.53
CA THR A 303 18.57 -10.09 -13.01
C THR A 303 18.83 -8.95 -13.98
N ILE A 304 18.91 -7.71 -13.47
CA ILE A 304 19.41 -6.59 -14.26
C ILE A 304 20.84 -7.02 -14.59
N GLY A 305 21.01 -7.70 -15.73
CA GLY A 305 22.21 -8.50 -15.99
C GLY A 305 23.44 -7.64 -15.84
N ASP A 306 24.58 -8.24 -15.47
CA ASP A 306 25.89 -7.61 -15.28
C ASP A 306 26.14 -6.49 -16.31
N ARG A 307 25.65 -5.29 -15.99
CA ARG A 307 25.75 -4.12 -16.84
C ARG A 307 26.78 -3.26 -16.16
N ALA A 308 28.04 -3.64 -16.38
CA ALA A 308 29.08 -2.64 -16.53
C ALA A 308 28.49 -1.56 -17.47
N HIS A 309 28.11 -0.43 -16.89
CA HIS A 309 27.28 0.61 -17.49
C HIS A 309 25.83 0.18 -17.81
N VAL A 310 24.87 0.70 -17.02
CA VAL A 310 23.64 1.25 -17.61
C VAL A 310 24.11 2.10 -18.80
N PRO A 311 23.75 1.80 -20.06
CA PRO A 311 24.14 2.65 -21.17
C PRO A 311 23.51 4.02 -20.91
N LEU A 312 24.31 4.96 -20.40
CA LEU A 312 23.92 6.34 -20.17
C LEU A 312 23.71 6.96 -21.56
N GLY A 313 22.49 6.82 -22.06
CA GLY A 313 22.06 7.32 -23.35
C GLY A 313 20.57 7.59 -23.28
N LYS A 314 20.12 8.63 -23.99
CA LYS A 314 18.70 9.01 -24.07
C LYS A 314 17.87 7.84 -24.61
N LYS A 315 17.07 7.21 -23.77
CA LYS A 315 15.98 6.33 -24.22
C LYS A 315 14.66 7.03 -23.96
N LEU A 316 13.88 7.16 -25.04
CA LEU A 316 12.58 7.81 -25.05
C LEU A 316 11.59 7.03 -24.16
N VAL A 317 10.64 7.78 -23.61
CA VAL A 317 9.52 7.29 -22.79
C VAL A 317 8.98 5.95 -23.28
N GLN A 318 9.02 4.94 -22.40
CA GLN A 318 8.50 3.61 -22.71
C GLN A 318 7.03 3.49 -22.27
N LYS A 319 6.23 2.83 -23.12
CA LYS A 319 4.90 2.34 -22.74
C LYS A 319 5.09 1.09 -21.86
N PRO A 320 4.18 0.81 -20.91
CA PRO A 320 4.22 -0.42 -20.12
C PRO A 320 4.30 -1.65 -21.03
N SER A 321 5.11 -2.64 -20.63
CA SER A 321 5.19 -3.95 -21.27
C SER A 321 5.25 -5.00 -20.15
N PRO A 322 4.41 -6.07 -20.16
CA PRO A 322 3.41 -6.42 -21.18
C PRO A 322 2.23 -5.43 -21.25
N ALA A 323 1.31 -5.63 -22.20
CA ALA A 323 0.14 -4.76 -22.37
C ALA A 323 -0.70 -4.73 -21.08
N THR A 324 -0.55 -3.67 -20.29
CA THR A 324 -1.29 -3.48 -19.05
C THR A 324 -2.62 -2.79 -19.32
N GLU A 325 -3.72 -3.27 -18.76
CA GLU A 325 -4.96 -2.52 -18.74
C GLU A 325 -4.91 -1.45 -17.64
N HIS A 326 -5.34 -0.23 -18.02
CA HIS A 326 -5.58 0.83 -17.06
C HIS A 326 -6.81 0.47 -16.24
N ALA A 327 -6.72 0.53 -14.91
CA ALA A 327 -7.90 0.50 -14.05
C ALA A 327 -8.81 1.68 -14.45
N VAL A 328 -9.87 1.38 -15.19
CA VAL A 328 -10.79 2.38 -15.75
C VAL A 328 -11.49 3.09 -14.60
N THR A 329 -11.51 4.42 -14.63
CA THR A 329 -12.40 5.20 -13.77
C THR A 329 -13.85 4.82 -14.10
N GLY A 330 -14.50 4.06 -13.22
CA GLY A 330 -15.86 3.56 -13.44
C GLY A 330 -16.81 4.67 -13.89
N THR A 331 -17.35 4.53 -15.10
CA THR A 331 -18.54 5.26 -15.51
C THR A 331 -19.70 4.78 -14.65
N ARG A 332 -20.23 5.71 -13.85
CA ARG A 332 -21.48 5.60 -13.09
C ARG A 332 -22.56 4.91 -13.95
N PRO A 333 -23.28 3.89 -13.47
CA PRO A 333 -24.38 3.31 -14.23
C PRO A 333 -25.46 4.38 -14.44
N PRO A 334 -26.16 4.39 -15.59
CA PRO A 334 -27.20 5.37 -15.85
C PRO A 334 -28.30 5.22 -14.80
N SER A 335 -28.56 6.32 -14.08
CA SER A 335 -29.69 6.44 -13.18
C SER A 335 -30.98 6.30 -13.99
N GLY A 336 -31.59 5.13 -13.93
CA GLY A 336 -32.87 4.88 -14.57
C GLY A 336 -33.45 3.61 -14.02
N TRP A 337 -34.18 3.71 -12.92
CA TRP A 337 -35.37 2.93 -12.58
C TRP A 337 -35.90 3.42 -11.22
N PHE A 338 -36.67 4.51 -11.25
CA PHE A 338 -37.69 4.75 -10.23
C PHE A 338 -39.02 4.93 -10.93
N GLY A 339 -39.95 4.04 -10.56
CA GLY A 339 -41.29 3.99 -11.09
C GLY A 339 -42.02 5.31 -10.88
N LYS A 340 -42.75 5.72 -11.91
CA LYS A 340 -43.77 6.77 -11.83
C LYS A 340 -44.81 6.38 -10.77
N GLN A 341 -44.88 7.12 -9.68
CA GLN A 341 -46.15 7.40 -9.02
C GLN A 341 -46.36 8.90 -8.93
N ARG A 342 -47.48 9.30 -9.53
CA ARG A 342 -47.96 10.65 -9.73
C ARG A 342 -48.82 11.00 -8.51
N ALA A 343 -48.45 12.02 -7.77
CA ALA A 343 -49.36 12.71 -6.86
C ALA A 343 -49.10 14.22 -6.94
N GLN A 344 -50.02 14.93 -7.57
CA GLN A 344 -50.16 16.38 -7.49
C GLN A 344 -50.67 16.76 -6.09
N ARG A 345 -50.14 17.83 -5.49
CA ARG A 345 -50.89 19.04 -5.06
C ARG A 345 -50.08 19.93 -4.10
N GLY A 346 -50.22 21.25 -4.30
CA GLY A 346 -49.99 22.33 -3.33
C GLY A 346 -48.51 22.74 -3.20
N GLY A 347 -48.08 23.95 -3.49
CA GLY A 347 -48.71 25.26 -3.30
C GLY A 347 -48.03 25.94 -2.11
N GLY A 348 -47.33 27.06 -2.33
CA GLY A 348 -46.81 27.90 -1.24
C GLY A 348 -45.43 28.50 -1.52
N ALA A 349 -45.42 29.74 -1.97
CA ALA A 349 -44.25 30.62 -1.93
C ALA A 349 -43.93 31.03 -0.48
N VAL A 350 -42.68 31.49 -0.23
CA VAL A 350 -42.31 32.77 0.42
C VAL A 350 -40.86 32.72 0.91
N ALA A 351 -40.11 33.81 0.59
CA ALA A 351 -38.94 34.45 1.22
C ALA A 351 -37.98 33.62 2.10
N GLY A 352 -36.66 33.70 1.99
CA GLY A 352 -35.82 34.88 1.80
C GLY A 352 -34.92 35.07 3.03
N ILE A 353 -33.72 35.63 2.82
CA ILE A 353 -32.82 36.26 3.82
C ILE A 353 -31.73 35.35 4.45
N LEU A 354 -30.52 35.49 3.90
CA LEU A 354 -29.23 35.49 4.62
C LEU A 354 -29.17 36.67 5.59
N PRO A 355 -28.47 36.59 6.75
CA PRO A 355 -27.13 37.20 6.76
C PRO A 355 -26.09 36.63 7.76
N THR A 356 -24.82 36.82 7.35
CA THR A 356 -23.63 37.27 8.11
C THR A 356 -23.12 36.61 9.40
N LYS A 357 -21.86 36.15 9.30
CA LYS A 357 -20.67 36.48 10.15
C LYS A 357 -20.92 37.01 11.57
N VAL A 358 -20.38 36.30 12.56
CA VAL A 358 -19.74 36.88 13.77
C VAL A 358 -18.52 36.02 14.18
N SER A 359 -17.57 36.72 14.77
CA SER A 359 -16.19 36.48 15.22
C SER A 359 -15.87 35.33 16.19
N SER A 360 -14.60 34.91 16.13
CA SER A 360 -13.69 34.33 17.16
C SER A 360 -13.82 35.01 18.56
N PRO A 361 -13.28 34.49 19.69
CA PRO A 361 -11.96 33.84 19.87
C PRO A 361 -11.80 32.69 20.90
N VAL A 362 -10.67 31.95 20.78
CA VAL A 362 -9.72 31.44 21.81
C VAL A 362 -10.31 30.67 23.01
N VAL A 363 -9.88 29.44 23.32
CA VAL A 363 -8.86 29.10 24.35
C VAL A 363 -8.67 27.56 24.32
N ALA A 364 -7.42 27.10 24.32
CA ALA A 364 -6.97 25.71 24.53
C ALA A 364 -7.08 25.33 26.03
N PRO A 365 -6.99 24.06 26.45
CA PRO A 365 -5.91 23.12 26.10
C PRO A 365 -6.36 21.91 25.26
#